data_AF-A0A1Y2LUR7-F1
#
_entry.id   AF-A0A1Y2LUR7-F1
#
_cell.length_a   1.000
_cell.length_b   1.000
_cell.length_c   1.000
_cell.angle_alpha   90.00
_cell.angle_beta   90.00
_cell.angle_gamma   90.00
#
_symmetry.space_group_name_H-M   'P 1'
#
loop_
_entity.id
_entity.type
_entity.pdbx_description
1 polymer ?
#
loop_
_entity_poly.entity_id
_entity_poly.type
_entity_poly.pdbx_seq_one_letter_code
_entity_poly.pdbx_strand_id
1 'polypeptide(L)'
;MRQQVKSAPAPSPPLSPLTTVRDGALGEKLEALSLMPWKPYYLTTLEALPAHIHAKIPTQGTMVTFTYDFLQNMFGGIAWSPGLKYIKSSGTCLLANRTYYMMDPTHEPYLPKAPGEHGAKLTAFFNKPPEDEFGNLPEGTNSYTDVPMFIRVSKGHYAYFGNYSQSRWSDKLDSETMRRVQQSVKEHIAKDLAATPREPWVTQEIKKHFFPKPVYGGALPVVTSDDATNNTVDEETLNKKVSSDMQDYIDELTEWEGEANMKTAMIKADFILNAFDAADADCPPGLRLWWEYLECVDFKLDFYNMLVGLQARSGNSK
;
A
#
# COMPACT_ATOMS: atom_id res chain seq x y z
N MET A 1 13.93 37.17 -54.83
CA MET A 1 14.42 37.68 -53.53
C MET A 1 14.13 36.65 -52.46
N ARG A 2 15.15 35.92 -51.98
CA ARG A 2 15.04 34.94 -50.89
C ARG A 2 15.23 35.68 -49.56
N GLN A 3 14.21 35.70 -48.71
CA GLN A 3 14.34 36.19 -47.33
C GLN A 3 15.07 35.13 -46.48
N GLN A 4 16.23 35.49 -45.93
CA GLN A 4 16.90 34.73 -44.88
C GLN A 4 16.15 34.96 -43.55
N VAL A 5 15.69 33.88 -42.92
CA VAL A 5 15.20 33.91 -41.55
C VAL A 5 16.42 33.84 -40.62
N LYS A 6 16.66 34.92 -39.86
CA LYS A 6 17.68 34.96 -38.79
C LYS A 6 17.20 34.10 -37.62
N SER A 7 17.95 33.06 -37.28
CA SER A 7 17.76 32.28 -36.05
C SER A 7 18.13 33.12 -34.81
N ALA A 8 17.26 33.13 -33.81
CA ALA A 8 17.53 33.75 -32.51
C ALA A 8 18.60 32.97 -31.72
N PRO A 9 19.45 33.64 -30.91
CA PRO A 9 20.44 32.97 -30.09
C PRO A 9 19.78 32.25 -28.90
N ALA A 10 20.22 31.02 -28.61
CA ALA A 10 19.78 30.27 -27.45
C ALA A 10 20.24 30.93 -26.14
N PRO A 11 19.41 31.01 -25.09
CA PRO A 11 19.83 31.54 -23.80
C PRO A 11 20.80 30.58 -23.11
N SER A 12 21.94 31.11 -22.67
CA SER A 12 22.91 30.37 -21.85
C SER A 12 22.44 30.31 -20.39
N PRO A 13 22.67 29.21 -19.66
CA PRO A 13 22.31 29.12 -18.25
C PRO A 13 23.19 30.07 -17.39
N PRO A 14 22.64 30.64 -16.29
CA PRO A 14 23.42 31.49 -15.40
C PRO A 14 24.51 30.69 -14.69
N LEU A 15 25.70 31.28 -14.59
CA LEU A 15 26.83 30.75 -13.83
C LEU A 15 26.44 30.54 -12.36
N SER A 16 26.67 29.34 -11.85
CA SER A 16 26.47 29.01 -10.44
C SER A 16 27.36 29.88 -9.54
N PRO A 17 26.84 30.41 -8.42
CA PRO A 17 27.66 31.18 -7.49
C PRO A 17 28.69 30.27 -6.81
N LEU A 18 29.93 30.74 -6.79
CA LEU A 18 31.05 30.13 -6.09
C LEU A 18 30.81 30.32 -4.57
N THR A 19 30.34 29.28 -3.89
CA THR A 19 30.13 29.35 -2.43
C THR A 19 31.45 29.07 -1.71
N THR A 20 32.02 30.14 -1.17
CA THR A 20 33.14 30.13 -0.23
C THR A 20 32.81 29.26 0.99
N VAL A 21 33.64 28.25 1.25
CA VAL A 21 33.57 27.41 2.46
C VAL A 21 33.86 28.29 3.68
N ARG A 22 32.93 28.33 4.64
CA ARG A 22 33.15 28.88 5.98
C ARG A 22 32.75 27.83 7.02
N ASP A 23 33.74 27.50 7.85
CA ASP A 23 33.85 26.39 8.80
C ASP A 23 32.65 26.11 9.73
N GLY A 24 32.40 24.80 9.93
CA GLY A 24 32.72 24.18 11.21
C GLY A 24 31.58 23.78 12.15
N ALA A 25 30.41 24.43 12.13
CA ALA A 25 29.36 24.17 13.14
C ALA A 25 28.02 23.65 12.59
N LEU A 26 27.78 23.77 11.28
CA LEU A 26 26.57 23.25 10.63
C LEU A 26 26.76 21.83 10.07
N GLY A 27 28.00 21.41 9.82
CA GLY A 27 28.33 20.08 9.29
C GLY A 27 27.95 18.96 10.26
N GLU A 28 28.26 19.11 11.55
CA GLU A 28 27.94 18.10 12.56
C GLU A 28 26.43 17.97 12.81
N LYS A 29 25.66 19.05 12.66
CA LYS A 29 24.20 19.01 12.82
C LYS A 29 23.51 18.43 11.58
N LEU A 30 24.09 18.62 10.39
CA LEU A 30 23.61 18.03 9.14
C LEU A 30 23.99 16.54 9.04
N GLU A 31 25.18 16.15 9.51
CA GLU A 31 25.58 14.75 9.67
C GLU A 31 24.80 14.04 10.78
N ALA A 32 24.48 14.71 11.89
CA ALA A 32 23.59 14.16 12.92
C ALA A 32 22.15 13.95 12.41
N LEU A 33 21.67 14.79 11.48
CA LEU A 33 20.41 14.54 10.76
C LEU A 33 20.54 13.41 9.73
N SER A 34 21.76 13.13 9.24
CA SER A 34 22.08 12.04 8.31
C SER A 34 22.22 10.66 8.99
N LEU A 35 22.31 10.61 10.32
CA LEU A 35 22.48 9.38 11.10
C LEU A 35 21.16 8.78 11.60
N MET A 36 20.06 9.53 11.56
CA MET A 36 18.73 9.00 11.86
C MET A 36 18.20 8.25 10.63
N PRO A 37 17.71 7.01 10.77
CA PRO A 37 17.03 6.33 9.69
C PRO A 37 15.88 7.20 9.19
N TRP A 38 15.90 7.53 7.90
CA TRP A 38 14.85 8.32 7.28
C TRP A 38 13.48 7.69 7.58
N LYS A 39 12.50 8.51 7.98
CA LYS A 39 11.13 8.07 8.25
C LYS A 39 10.12 9.04 7.62
N PRO A 40 8.90 8.58 7.30
CA PRO A 40 7.84 9.45 6.78
C PRO A 40 7.56 10.62 7.73
N TYR A 41 7.32 11.81 7.15
CA TYR A 41 7.08 13.02 7.93
C TYR A 41 5.90 12.86 8.91
N TYR A 42 4.82 12.19 8.51
CA TYR A 42 3.67 11.98 9.39
C TYR A 42 4.02 11.23 10.68
N LEU A 43 4.97 10.29 10.66
CA LEU A 43 5.43 9.61 11.88
C LEU A 43 6.23 10.52 12.82
N THR A 44 6.63 11.71 12.37
CA THR A 44 7.26 12.73 13.22
C THR A 44 6.23 13.60 13.93
N THR A 45 4.98 13.63 13.44
CA THR A 45 3.91 14.48 13.98
C THR A 45 3.02 13.76 14.98
N LEU A 46 3.12 12.43 15.08
CA LEU A 46 2.36 11.63 16.03
C LEU A 46 2.92 11.80 17.44
N GLU A 47 2.02 12.04 18.39
CA GLU A 47 2.35 12.05 19.82
C GLU A 47 2.62 10.64 20.31
N ALA A 48 3.64 10.48 21.14
CA ALA A 48 3.92 9.19 21.78
C ALA A 48 2.72 8.73 22.62
N LEU A 49 2.59 7.41 22.76
CA LEU A 49 1.54 6.78 23.56
C LEU A 49 1.48 7.39 24.97
N PRO A 50 0.29 7.72 25.51
CA PRO A 50 0.17 8.30 26.84
C PRO A 50 0.91 7.51 27.92
N ALA A 51 1.57 8.21 28.84
CA ALA A 51 2.45 7.60 29.85
C ALA A 51 1.76 6.49 30.68
N HIS A 52 0.46 6.64 30.96
CA HIS A 52 -0.31 5.65 31.71
C HIS A 52 -0.55 4.34 30.93
N ILE A 53 -0.52 4.36 29.59
CA ILE A 53 -0.57 3.17 28.75
C ILE A 53 0.84 2.59 28.62
N HIS A 54 1.83 3.45 28.37
CA HIS A 54 3.23 3.03 28.26
C HIS A 54 3.72 2.32 29.54
N ALA A 55 3.29 2.74 30.72
CA ALA A 55 3.61 2.10 31.99
C ALA A 55 3.07 0.66 32.14
N LYS A 56 2.08 0.26 31.32
CA LYS A 56 1.53 -1.11 31.30
C LYS A 56 2.31 -2.06 30.41
N ILE A 57 3.16 -1.52 29.52
CA ILE A 57 3.94 -2.31 28.57
C ILE A 57 5.03 -3.05 29.34
N PRO A 58 5.08 -4.40 29.30
CA PRO A 58 6.15 -5.13 29.96
C PRO A 58 7.50 -4.76 29.33
N THR A 59 8.56 -4.74 30.13
CA THR A 59 9.91 -4.49 29.61
C THR A 59 10.29 -5.51 28.54
N GLN A 60 11.05 -5.11 27.52
CA GLN A 60 11.38 -5.97 26.36
C GLN A 60 11.99 -7.33 26.77
N GLY A 61 12.78 -7.39 27.86
CA GLY A 61 13.37 -8.64 28.36
C GLY A 61 12.40 -9.57 29.09
N THR A 62 11.20 -9.10 29.45
CA THR A 62 10.19 -9.86 30.18
C THR A 62 8.96 -10.18 29.34
N MET A 63 8.90 -9.70 28.09
CA MET A 63 7.79 -10.00 27.20
C MET A 63 7.83 -11.44 26.71
N VAL A 64 6.70 -12.11 26.83
CA VAL A 64 6.50 -13.44 26.28
C VAL A 64 6.25 -13.31 24.77
N THR A 65 6.99 -14.10 24.01
CA THR A 65 6.78 -14.23 22.56
C THR A 65 5.82 -15.37 22.25
N PHE A 66 5.12 -15.23 21.14
CA PHE A 66 4.15 -16.19 20.62
C PHE A 66 4.70 -16.91 19.40
N THR A 67 4.48 -18.22 19.32
CA THR A 67 4.85 -18.98 18.12
C THR A 67 3.88 -18.68 16.97
N TYR A 68 4.34 -18.81 15.73
CA TYR A 68 3.49 -18.71 14.54
C TYR A 68 2.27 -19.65 14.66
N ASP A 69 2.50 -20.92 15.00
CA ASP A 69 1.44 -21.93 15.11
C ASP A 69 0.44 -21.59 16.20
N PHE A 70 0.88 -21.04 17.34
CA PHE A 70 -0.03 -20.57 18.37
C PHE A 70 -0.95 -19.47 17.85
N LEU A 71 -0.41 -18.44 17.20
CA LEU A 71 -1.21 -17.35 16.65
C LEU A 71 -2.17 -17.84 15.56
N GLN A 72 -1.73 -18.74 14.69
CA GLN A 72 -2.59 -19.35 13.66
C GLN A 72 -3.68 -20.23 14.27
N ASN A 73 -3.39 -21.02 15.30
CA ASN A 73 -4.41 -21.83 15.96
C ASN A 73 -5.39 -20.99 16.77
N MET A 74 -4.93 -19.87 17.34
CA MET A 74 -5.76 -18.99 18.17
C MET A 74 -6.70 -18.11 17.33
N PHE A 75 -6.19 -17.51 16.26
CA PHE A 75 -6.94 -16.54 15.45
C PHE A 75 -7.33 -17.07 14.08
N GLY A 76 -6.49 -17.93 13.49
CA GLY A 76 -6.60 -18.37 12.11
C GLY A 76 -6.59 -17.21 11.13
N GLY A 77 -7.43 -17.29 10.11
CA GLY A 77 -7.62 -16.23 9.13
C GLY A 77 -6.75 -16.37 7.88
N ILE A 78 -7.15 -15.62 6.85
CA ILE A 78 -6.49 -15.58 5.55
C ILE A 78 -5.63 -14.32 5.44
N ALA A 79 -4.60 -14.34 4.59
CA ALA A 79 -3.91 -13.11 4.22
C ALA A 79 -4.86 -12.23 3.41
N TRP A 80 -5.09 -11.01 3.86
CA TRP A 80 -5.99 -10.07 3.19
C TRP A 80 -5.23 -9.01 2.39
N SER A 81 -4.22 -8.44 3.01
CA SER A 81 -3.24 -7.54 2.40
C SER A 81 -1.86 -7.81 3.03
N PRO A 82 -0.76 -7.22 2.53
CA PRO A 82 0.57 -7.46 3.09
C PRO A 82 0.59 -7.29 4.61
N GLY A 83 0.88 -8.39 5.33
CA GLY A 83 0.91 -8.42 6.80
C GLY A 83 -0.43 -8.41 7.53
N LEU A 84 -1.54 -8.04 6.90
CA LEU A 84 -2.88 -8.05 7.51
C LEU A 84 -3.57 -9.40 7.31
N LYS A 85 -4.03 -9.99 8.41
CA LYS A 85 -4.83 -11.22 8.42
C LYS A 85 -6.30 -10.89 8.70
N TYR A 86 -7.21 -11.57 7.99
CA TYR A 86 -8.66 -11.47 8.20
C TYR A 86 -9.28 -12.80 8.63
N ILE A 87 -10.08 -12.78 9.68
CA ILE A 87 -10.72 -13.95 10.30
C ILE A 87 -12.14 -14.12 9.75
N LYS A 88 -12.28 -14.97 8.74
CA LYS A 88 -13.53 -15.24 8.00
C LYS A 88 -14.63 -15.99 8.80
N SER A 89 -14.35 -16.44 10.02
CA SER A 89 -15.31 -17.25 10.80
C SER A 89 -16.63 -16.52 11.06
N SER A 90 -17.78 -17.15 10.88
CA SER A 90 -19.09 -16.55 11.18
C SER A 90 -19.47 -16.56 12.67
N GLY A 91 -18.67 -17.22 13.53
CA GLY A 91 -18.92 -17.32 14.96
C GLY A 91 -18.35 -16.16 15.79
N THR A 92 -18.51 -16.25 17.11
CA THR A 92 -17.86 -15.34 18.07
C THR A 92 -16.36 -15.33 17.84
N CYS A 93 -15.81 -14.15 17.57
CA CYS A 93 -14.37 -13.96 17.41
C CYS A 93 -13.83 -13.21 18.62
N LEU A 94 -12.62 -13.56 19.04
CA LEU A 94 -11.91 -12.85 20.09
C LEU A 94 -11.59 -11.39 19.69
N LEU A 95 -11.45 -11.15 18.38
CA LEU A 95 -11.18 -9.84 17.80
C LEU A 95 -12.44 -9.32 17.14
N ALA A 96 -13.00 -8.22 17.66
CA ALA A 96 -14.24 -7.64 17.17
C ALA A 96 -14.11 -7.18 15.70
N ASN A 97 -12.97 -6.57 15.36
CA ASN A 97 -12.59 -6.16 14.01
C ASN A 97 -12.14 -7.32 13.10
N ARG A 98 -12.12 -8.56 13.62
CA ARG A 98 -11.75 -9.79 12.89
C ARG A 98 -10.42 -9.70 12.14
N THR A 99 -9.52 -8.84 12.57
CA THR A 99 -8.26 -8.55 11.89
C THR A 99 -7.12 -8.48 12.87
N TYR A 100 -5.93 -8.85 12.40
CA TYR A 100 -4.69 -8.68 13.15
C TYR A 100 -3.51 -8.58 12.19
N TYR A 101 -2.45 -7.90 12.61
CA TYR A 101 -1.22 -7.81 11.83
C TYR A 101 -0.21 -8.89 12.26
N MET A 102 0.42 -9.53 11.29
CA MET A 102 1.63 -10.33 11.46
C MET A 102 2.71 -9.77 10.55
N MET A 103 3.68 -9.08 11.14
CA MET A 103 4.71 -8.35 10.41
C MET A 103 6.08 -9.01 10.53
N ASP A 104 6.88 -8.87 9.49
CA ASP A 104 8.27 -9.29 9.42
C ASP A 104 9.17 -8.07 9.19
N PRO A 105 10.02 -7.69 10.16
CA PRO A 105 10.87 -6.51 10.02
C PRO A 105 12.02 -6.69 9.02
N THR A 106 12.24 -7.91 8.50
CA THR A 106 13.35 -8.20 7.57
C THR A 106 13.28 -7.37 6.29
N HIS A 107 12.06 -7.07 5.83
CA HIS A 107 11.81 -6.31 4.60
C HIS A 107 10.91 -5.09 4.81
N GLU A 108 10.62 -4.76 6.06
CA GLU A 108 9.77 -3.63 6.46
C GLU A 108 10.52 -2.79 7.51
N PRO A 109 11.50 -1.98 7.09
CA PRO A 109 12.42 -1.30 8.02
C PRO A 109 11.76 -0.14 8.79
N TYR A 110 10.54 0.24 8.43
CA TYR A 110 9.80 1.38 9.00
C TYR A 110 8.77 0.95 10.04
N LEU A 111 8.72 -0.33 10.39
CA LEU A 111 7.87 -0.84 11.46
C LEU A 111 8.23 -0.22 12.82
N PRO A 112 7.30 -0.25 13.79
CA PRO A 112 7.61 0.09 15.18
C PRO A 112 8.82 -0.70 15.69
N LYS A 113 9.78 -0.03 16.35
CA LYS A 113 11.00 -0.71 16.85
C LYS A 113 10.79 -1.29 18.25
N ALA A 114 9.88 -0.71 19.02
CA ALA A 114 9.46 -1.20 20.31
C ALA A 114 7.92 -1.22 20.43
N PRO A 115 7.37 -2.06 21.33
CA PRO A 115 5.95 -2.03 21.66
C PRO A 115 5.50 -0.63 22.11
N GLY A 116 4.35 -0.18 21.63
CA GLY A 116 3.82 1.16 21.90
C GLY A 116 4.34 2.28 20.98
N GLU A 117 5.32 2.01 20.13
CA GLU A 117 5.79 2.99 19.14
C GLU A 117 4.92 3.00 17.88
N HIS A 118 4.89 4.13 17.16
CA HIS A 118 4.28 4.20 15.83
C HIS A 118 5.25 3.67 14.77
N GLY A 119 4.71 3.29 13.61
CA GLY A 119 5.50 2.89 12.46
C GLY A 119 4.73 3.04 11.17
N ALA A 120 5.29 2.51 10.09
CA ALA A 120 4.62 2.41 8.81
C ALA A 120 5.12 1.18 8.07
N LYS A 121 4.36 0.76 7.05
CA LYS A 121 4.79 -0.23 6.07
C LYS A 121 4.60 0.31 4.66
N LEU A 122 5.31 -0.29 3.71
CA LEU A 122 5.18 0.07 2.30
C LEU A 122 4.29 -0.95 1.59
N THR A 123 3.34 -0.46 0.80
CA THR A 123 2.55 -1.32 -0.07
C THR A 123 2.46 -0.74 -1.47
N ALA A 124 2.43 -1.59 -2.50
CA ALA A 124 2.21 -1.14 -3.87
C ALA A 124 0.72 -0.88 -4.15
N PHE A 125 -0.17 -1.68 -3.57
CA PHE A 125 -1.61 -1.64 -3.81
C PHE A 125 -2.38 -1.83 -2.51
N PHE A 126 -3.56 -1.24 -2.43
CA PHE A 126 -4.51 -1.48 -1.34
C PHE A 126 -5.57 -2.46 -1.82
N ASN A 127 -5.83 -3.48 -1.01
CA ASN A 127 -7.03 -4.28 -1.19
C ASN A 127 -8.23 -3.52 -0.62
N LYS A 128 -9.44 -3.84 -1.08
CA LYS A 128 -10.67 -3.32 -0.47
C LYS A 128 -10.77 -3.74 1.01
N PRO A 129 -11.48 -3.00 1.86
CA PRO A 129 -11.79 -3.43 3.22
C PRO A 129 -12.45 -4.82 3.26
N PRO A 130 -12.07 -5.71 4.20
CA PRO A 130 -12.73 -7.02 4.37
C PRO A 130 -14.25 -6.94 4.57
N GLU A 131 -14.71 -5.91 5.26
CA GLU A 131 -16.12 -5.65 5.50
C GLU A 131 -16.94 -5.41 4.23
N ASP A 132 -16.32 -4.91 3.15
CA ASP A 132 -16.99 -4.74 1.86
C ASP A 132 -17.24 -6.08 1.15
N GLU A 133 -16.48 -7.13 1.50
CA GLU A 133 -16.67 -8.47 0.94
C GLU A 133 -17.55 -9.37 1.82
N PHE A 134 -17.40 -9.26 3.14
CA PHE A 134 -18.03 -10.20 4.06
C PHE A 134 -19.17 -9.60 4.90
N GLY A 135 -19.32 -8.28 4.97
CA GLY A 135 -20.52 -7.61 5.51
C GLY A 135 -20.89 -7.86 6.98
N ASN A 136 -19.95 -8.32 7.83
CA ASN A 136 -20.28 -8.94 9.13
C ASN A 136 -19.50 -8.39 10.34
N LEU A 137 -19.08 -7.13 10.32
CA LEU A 137 -18.45 -6.50 11.48
C LEU A 137 -19.49 -5.88 12.43
N PRO A 138 -19.30 -5.94 13.76
CA PRO A 138 -20.15 -5.21 14.71
C PRO A 138 -20.24 -3.71 14.38
N GLU A 139 -21.39 -3.10 14.67
CA GLU A 139 -21.60 -1.66 14.47
C GLU A 139 -20.54 -0.84 15.21
N GLY A 140 -19.99 0.18 14.55
CA GLY A 140 -18.93 1.02 15.09
C GLY A 140 -17.53 0.42 15.04
N THR A 141 -17.35 -0.76 14.41
CA THR A 141 -16.03 -1.36 14.18
C THR A 141 -15.66 -1.38 12.69
N ASN A 142 -14.36 -1.38 12.38
CA ASN A 142 -13.83 -1.56 11.04
C ASN A 142 -12.53 -2.37 11.10
N SER A 143 -12.09 -2.89 9.95
CA SER A 143 -10.93 -3.80 9.87
C SER A 143 -9.56 -3.14 10.12
N TYR A 144 -9.51 -1.82 10.33
CA TYR A 144 -8.28 -1.05 10.39
C TYR A 144 -8.14 -0.21 11.67
N THR A 145 -9.09 -0.32 12.60
CA THR A 145 -9.10 0.41 13.87
C THR A 145 -8.87 -0.56 15.02
N ASP A 146 -7.96 -0.17 15.93
CA ASP A 146 -7.69 -0.91 17.17
C ASP A 146 -7.33 -2.39 16.91
N VAL A 147 -6.46 -2.60 15.91
CA VAL A 147 -6.05 -3.91 15.39
C VAL A 147 -4.79 -4.40 16.11
N PRO A 148 -4.79 -5.58 16.75
CA PRO A 148 -3.60 -6.09 17.41
C PRO A 148 -2.48 -6.40 16.40
N MET A 149 -1.25 -6.04 16.76
CA MET A 149 -0.07 -6.25 15.92
C MET A 149 0.95 -7.16 16.58
N PHE A 150 1.43 -8.12 15.79
CA PHE A 150 2.47 -9.05 16.17
C PHE A 150 3.66 -8.90 15.21
N ILE A 151 4.83 -8.54 15.73
CA ILE A 151 6.05 -8.37 14.94
C ILE A 151 7.02 -9.50 15.25
N ARG A 152 7.59 -10.09 14.20
CA ARG A 152 8.57 -11.17 14.33
C ARG A 152 9.84 -10.67 15.00
N VAL A 153 10.24 -11.31 16.10
CA VAL A 153 11.47 -10.98 16.85
C VAL A 153 12.55 -12.04 16.69
N SER A 154 12.17 -13.28 16.36
CA SER A 154 13.08 -14.35 15.97
C SER A 154 12.36 -15.34 15.06
N LYS A 155 13.07 -16.33 14.50
CA LYS A 155 12.49 -17.27 13.54
C LYS A 155 11.29 -18.00 14.15
N GLY A 156 10.09 -17.73 13.63
CA GLY A 156 8.84 -18.35 14.09
C GLY A 156 8.27 -17.77 15.39
N HIS A 157 8.88 -16.74 15.97
CA HIS A 157 8.41 -16.10 17.20
C HIS A 157 8.07 -14.62 16.99
N TYR A 158 6.94 -14.22 17.56
CA TYR A 158 6.36 -12.90 17.41
C TYR A 158 6.11 -12.28 18.78
N ALA A 159 6.40 -11.00 18.94
CA ALA A 159 6.00 -10.25 20.12
C ALA A 159 4.76 -9.39 19.79
N TYR A 160 3.89 -9.20 20.77
CA TYR A 160 2.74 -8.29 20.66
C TYR A 160 3.20 -6.85 20.87
N PHE A 161 2.97 -5.99 19.89
CA PHE A 161 3.47 -4.60 19.89
C PHE A 161 2.42 -3.57 20.31
N GLY A 162 1.19 -4.02 20.59
CA GLY A 162 0.04 -3.16 20.89
C GLY A 162 -1.05 -3.25 19.82
N ASN A 163 -2.04 -2.37 19.96
CA ASN A 163 -3.11 -2.19 19.00
C ASN A 163 -2.87 -0.94 18.18
N TYR A 164 -3.15 -1.05 16.88
CA TYR A 164 -2.83 -0.04 15.89
C TYR A 164 -4.06 0.35 15.08
N SER A 165 -4.12 1.62 14.72
CA SER A 165 -5.15 2.17 13.85
C SER A 165 -4.54 2.82 12.62
N GLN A 166 -5.26 2.77 11.50
CA GLN A 166 -4.95 3.58 10.31
C GLN A 166 -5.79 4.85 10.33
N SER A 167 -5.36 5.84 11.13
CA SER A 167 -6.08 7.11 11.32
C SER A 167 -6.04 8.01 10.08
N ARG A 168 -5.03 7.83 9.23
CA ARG A 168 -4.76 8.67 8.07
C ARG A 168 -4.72 7.83 6.80
N TRP A 169 -5.27 8.39 5.73
CA TRP A 169 -5.20 7.81 4.40
C TRP A 169 -3.75 7.81 3.91
N SER A 170 -3.35 6.71 3.31
CA SER A 170 -1.99 6.42 2.87
C SER A 170 -1.41 7.50 1.96
N ASP A 171 -0.14 7.88 2.16
CA ASP A 171 0.56 8.83 1.31
C ASP A 171 1.32 8.10 0.19
N LYS A 172 1.10 8.48 -1.08
CA LYS A 172 1.86 7.95 -2.23
C LYS A 172 3.28 8.51 -2.23
N LEU A 173 4.27 7.66 -2.43
CA LEU A 173 5.65 8.11 -2.56
C LEU A 173 5.87 8.78 -3.93
N ASP A 174 6.42 9.99 -3.92
CA ASP A 174 6.91 10.64 -5.14
C ASP A 174 8.24 10.02 -5.61
N SER A 175 8.72 10.45 -6.78
CA SER A 175 9.95 9.93 -7.38
C SER A 175 11.21 10.19 -6.54
N GLU A 176 11.28 11.26 -5.75
CA GLU A 176 12.44 11.54 -4.89
C GLU A 176 12.42 10.61 -3.68
N THR A 177 11.26 10.47 -3.06
CA THR A 177 11.01 9.63 -1.90
C THR A 177 11.21 8.16 -2.24
N MET A 178 10.80 7.72 -3.42
CA MET A 178 11.06 6.37 -3.93
C MET A 178 12.55 6.04 -4.03
N ARG A 179 13.43 7.03 -4.27
CA ARG A 179 14.89 6.81 -4.31
C ARG A 179 15.49 6.59 -2.91
N ARG A 180 14.81 7.02 -1.86
CA ARG A 180 15.23 6.83 -0.46
C ARG A 180 14.86 5.44 0.06
N VAL A 181 13.93 4.75 -0.60
CA VAL A 181 13.57 3.37 -0.25
C VAL A 181 14.75 2.43 -0.54
N GLN A 182 15.13 1.64 0.46
CA GLN A 182 16.23 0.70 0.35
C GLN A 182 16.00 -0.31 -0.78
N GLN A 183 17.06 -0.61 -1.53
CA GLN A 183 16.97 -1.52 -2.68
C GLN A 183 16.47 -2.92 -2.31
N SER A 184 16.88 -3.45 -1.15
CA SER A 184 16.42 -4.75 -0.64
C SER A 184 14.90 -4.80 -0.42
N VAL A 185 14.29 -3.68 -0.04
CA VAL A 185 12.83 -3.56 0.13
C VAL A 185 12.14 -3.55 -1.24
N LYS A 186 12.66 -2.78 -2.20
CA LYS A 186 12.17 -2.77 -3.58
C LYS A 186 12.24 -4.18 -4.19
N GLU A 187 13.36 -4.87 -4.02
CA GLU A 187 13.55 -6.24 -4.51
C GLU A 187 12.58 -7.24 -3.88
N HIS A 188 12.31 -7.12 -2.57
CA HIS A 188 11.33 -7.97 -1.91
C HIS A 188 9.92 -7.73 -2.46
N ILE A 189 9.47 -6.48 -2.52
CA ILE A 189 8.15 -6.14 -3.05
C ILE A 189 8.02 -6.55 -4.52
N ALA A 190 9.06 -6.34 -5.33
CA ALA A 190 9.06 -6.76 -6.73
C ALA A 190 8.94 -8.29 -6.89
N LYS A 191 9.62 -9.06 -6.02
CA LYS A 191 9.50 -10.52 -5.98
C LYS A 191 8.08 -10.95 -5.59
N ASP A 192 7.50 -10.33 -4.58
CA ASP A 192 6.14 -10.64 -4.12
C ASP A 192 5.09 -10.30 -5.20
N LEU A 193 5.22 -9.15 -5.86
CA LEU A 193 4.33 -8.74 -6.95
C LEU A 193 4.49 -9.60 -8.22
N ALA A 194 5.64 -10.24 -8.41
CA ALA A 194 5.92 -11.13 -9.53
C ALA A 194 5.79 -12.63 -9.19
N ALA A 195 5.45 -12.97 -7.94
CA ALA A 195 5.31 -14.35 -7.50
C ALA A 195 4.24 -15.09 -8.33
N THR A 196 4.25 -16.42 -8.34
CA THR A 196 3.17 -17.21 -8.97
C THR A 196 2.93 -18.47 -8.12
N PRO A 197 1.68 -18.77 -7.70
CA PRO A 197 0.46 -17.98 -7.92
C PRO A 197 0.44 -16.67 -7.12
N ARG A 198 -0.32 -15.67 -7.60
CA ARG A 198 -0.63 -14.42 -6.87
C ARG A 198 -2.07 -14.41 -6.45
N GLU A 199 -2.36 -13.63 -5.42
CA GLU A 199 -3.74 -13.31 -5.07
C GLU A 199 -4.44 -12.62 -6.26
N PRO A 200 -5.72 -12.96 -6.55
CA PRO A 200 -6.44 -12.41 -7.70
C PRO A 200 -6.53 -10.88 -7.68
N TRP A 201 -6.74 -10.28 -6.50
CA TRP A 201 -6.85 -8.83 -6.36
C TRP A 201 -5.53 -8.11 -6.71
N VAL A 202 -4.37 -8.69 -6.35
CA VAL A 202 -3.05 -8.15 -6.72
C VAL A 202 -2.88 -8.18 -8.24
N THR A 203 -3.28 -9.30 -8.86
CA THR A 203 -3.21 -9.45 -10.32
C THR A 203 -4.07 -8.40 -11.03
N GLN A 204 -5.27 -8.12 -10.50
CA GLN A 204 -6.15 -7.07 -11.03
C GLN A 204 -5.54 -5.67 -10.91
N GLU A 205 -4.94 -5.34 -9.78
CA GLU A 205 -4.31 -4.02 -9.57
C GLU A 205 -3.05 -3.83 -10.43
N ILE A 206 -2.22 -4.87 -10.58
CA ILE A 206 -1.08 -4.86 -11.51
C ILE A 206 -1.57 -4.62 -12.94
N LYS A 207 -2.61 -5.34 -13.37
CA LYS A 207 -3.20 -5.19 -14.70
C LYS A 207 -3.69 -3.77 -14.91
N LYS A 208 -4.49 -3.24 -13.98
CA LYS A 208 -5.04 -1.88 -14.03
C LYS A 208 -3.94 -0.81 -14.11
N HIS A 209 -2.82 -1.03 -13.44
CA HIS A 209 -1.70 -0.07 -13.41
C HIS A 209 -0.88 -0.07 -14.70
N PHE A 210 -0.42 -1.25 -15.16
CA PHE A 210 0.50 -1.34 -16.29
C PHE A 210 -0.18 -1.43 -17.66
N PHE A 211 -1.41 -1.94 -17.70
CA PHE A 211 -2.17 -2.15 -18.92
C PHE A 211 -3.56 -1.52 -18.74
N PRO A 212 -3.66 -0.18 -18.64
CA PRO A 212 -4.92 0.48 -18.38
C PRO A 212 -5.95 0.14 -19.46
N LYS A 213 -7.21 0.03 -19.03
CA LYS A 213 -8.35 -0.24 -19.91
C LYS A 213 -8.49 0.90 -20.93
N PRO A 214 -8.69 0.62 -22.23
CA PRO A 214 -8.93 1.67 -23.22
C PRO A 214 -10.20 2.46 -22.86
N VAL A 215 -10.22 3.74 -23.22
CA VAL A 215 -11.32 4.66 -22.91
C VAL A 215 -12.18 4.79 -24.15
N TYR A 216 -13.49 4.63 -24.00
CA TYR A 216 -14.44 4.82 -25.09
C TYR A 216 -14.35 6.26 -25.65
N GLY A 217 -13.97 6.37 -26.91
CA GLY A 217 -13.88 7.64 -27.64
C GLY A 217 -14.96 7.83 -28.72
N GLY A 218 -15.91 6.90 -28.82
CA GLY A 218 -16.93 6.88 -29.86
C GLY A 218 -18.10 7.84 -29.62
N ALA A 219 -19.06 7.85 -30.55
CA ALA A 219 -20.27 8.66 -30.45
C ALA A 219 -21.10 8.29 -29.21
N LEU A 220 -21.66 9.30 -28.54
CA LEU A 220 -22.57 9.12 -27.42
C LEU A 220 -24.04 9.20 -27.89
N PRO A 221 -24.95 8.47 -27.24
CA PRO A 221 -26.38 8.65 -27.48
C PRO A 221 -26.79 10.09 -27.17
N VAL A 222 -27.53 10.74 -28.07
CA VAL A 222 -28.14 12.04 -27.78
C VAL A 222 -29.38 11.80 -26.92
N VAL A 223 -29.39 12.38 -25.71
CA VAL A 223 -30.60 12.43 -24.89
C VAL A 223 -31.48 13.53 -25.46
N THR A 224 -32.47 13.17 -26.28
CA THR A 224 -33.48 14.10 -26.78
C THR A 224 -34.34 14.56 -25.62
N SER A 225 -34.17 15.81 -25.16
CA SER A 225 -35.19 16.50 -24.38
C SER A 225 -36.43 16.66 -25.26
N ASP A 226 -37.61 16.32 -24.73
CA ASP A 226 -38.93 16.32 -25.37
C ASP A 226 -39.32 17.66 -26.04
N ASP A 227 -38.69 18.03 -27.15
CA ASP A 227 -39.24 19.02 -28.06
C ASP A 227 -39.11 18.51 -29.50
N ALA A 228 -40.24 17.95 -29.94
CA ALA A 228 -40.43 17.38 -31.24
C ALA A 228 -40.27 18.46 -32.33
N THR A 229 -39.21 18.37 -33.14
CA THR A 229 -39.24 18.93 -34.49
C THR A 229 -38.26 18.21 -35.43
N ASN A 230 -38.79 17.27 -36.21
CA ASN A 230 -38.35 16.91 -37.58
C ASN A 230 -36.87 16.57 -37.86
N ASN A 231 -36.25 15.56 -37.23
CA ASN A 231 -34.94 15.01 -37.67
C ASN A 231 -34.80 13.47 -37.57
N THR A 232 -35.81 12.71 -37.99
CA THR A 232 -35.82 11.23 -37.89
C THR A 232 -34.70 10.52 -38.68
N VAL A 233 -34.24 11.09 -39.80
CA VAL A 233 -33.18 10.50 -40.64
C VAL A 233 -31.78 10.70 -40.02
N ASP A 234 -31.59 11.81 -39.31
CA ASP A 234 -30.33 12.12 -38.64
C ASP A 234 -30.17 11.26 -37.37
N GLU A 235 -31.27 11.00 -36.67
CA GLU A 235 -31.32 10.08 -35.52
C GLU A 235 -31.01 8.63 -35.90
N GLU A 236 -31.57 8.10 -37.00
CA GLU A 236 -31.28 6.73 -37.42
C GLU A 236 -29.79 6.55 -37.81
N THR A 237 -29.22 7.55 -38.49
CA THR A 237 -27.82 7.55 -38.90
C THR A 237 -26.89 7.67 -37.70
N LEU A 238 -27.24 8.53 -36.74
CA LEU A 238 -26.51 8.68 -35.48
C LEU A 238 -26.58 7.40 -34.63
N ASN A 239 -27.77 6.78 -34.52
CA ASN A 239 -27.93 5.53 -33.78
C ASN A 239 -27.11 4.39 -34.39
N LYS A 240 -27.08 4.28 -35.73
CA LYS A 240 -26.20 3.31 -36.42
C LYS A 240 -24.74 3.56 -36.13
N LYS A 241 -24.31 4.83 -36.10
CA LYS A 241 -22.93 5.20 -35.76
C LYS A 241 -22.59 4.85 -34.31
N VAL A 242 -23.47 5.19 -33.36
CA VAL A 242 -23.30 4.83 -31.94
C VAL A 242 -23.20 3.31 -31.78
N SER A 243 -24.06 2.54 -32.44
CA SER A 243 -23.99 1.06 -32.39
C SER A 243 -22.69 0.51 -32.98
N SER A 244 -22.21 1.08 -34.09
CA SER A 244 -20.92 0.69 -34.68
C SER A 244 -19.76 1.00 -33.75
N ASP A 245 -19.66 2.24 -33.26
CA ASP A 245 -18.59 2.67 -32.37
C ASP A 245 -18.60 1.87 -31.05
N MET A 246 -19.78 1.51 -30.54
CA MET A 246 -19.92 0.62 -29.38
C MET A 246 -19.42 -0.80 -29.67
N GLN A 247 -19.73 -1.35 -30.85
CA GLN A 247 -19.25 -2.68 -31.23
C GLN A 247 -17.73 -2.70 -31.38
N ASP A 248 -17.16 -1.70 -32.06
CA ASP A 248 -15.71 -1.56 -32.23
C ASP A 248 -15.00 -1.48 -30.88
N TYR A 249 -15.56 -0.74 -29.92
CA TYR A 249 -15.03 -0.67 -28.56
C TYR A 249 -15.18 -1.99 -27.78
N ILE A 250 -16.26 -2.74 -27.96
CA ILE A 250 -16.41 -4.07 -27.34
C ILE A 250 -15.34 -5.04 -27.87
N ASP A 251 -15.05 -4.98 -29.16
CA ASP A 251 -14.04 -5.82 -29.78
C ASP A 251 -12.63 -5.43 -29.27
N GLU A 252 -12.34 -4.12 -29.22
CA GLU A 252 -11.11 -3.58 -28.60
C GLU A 252 -10.96 -4.02 -27.14
N LEU A 253 -12.04 -3.99 -26.36
CA LEU A 253 -12.03 -4.43 -24.96
C LEU A 253 -11.74 -5.92 -24.82
N THR A 254 -12.25 -6.75 -25.73
CA THR A 254 -12.04 -8.19 -25.70
C THR A 254 -10.59 -8.53 -26.02
N GLU A 255 -10.00 -7.87 -27.03
CA GLU A 255 -8.59 -8.01 -27.37
C GLU A 255 -7.68 -7.54 -26.22
N TRP A 256 -7.97 -6.35 -25.67
CA TRP A 256 -7.25 -5.81 -24.52
C TRP A 256 -7.31 -6.75 -23.32
N GLU A 257 -8.47 -7.31 -22.99
CA GLU A 257 -8.63 -8.23 -21.86
C GLU A 257 -7.71 -9.45 -21.99
N GLY A 258 -7.66 -10.06 -23.18
CA GLY A 258 -6.80 -11.19 -23.47
C GLY A 258 -5.31 -10.84 -23.38
N GLU A 259 -4.90 -9.75 -24.03
CA GLU A 259 -3.50 -9.31 -24.04
C GLU A 259 -3.03 -8.88 -22.64
N ALA A 260 -3.82 -8.08 -21.94
CA ALA A 260 -3.49 -7.59 -20.60
C ALA A 260 -3.41 -8.75 -19.59
N ASN A 261 -4.28 -9.75 -19.67
CA ASN A 261 -4.20 -10.94 -18.81
C ASN A 261 -2.92 -11.74 -19.08
N MET A 262 -2.58 -11.96 -20.36
CA MET A 262 -1.35 -12.64 -20.75
C MET A 262 -0.10 -11.89 -20.27
N LYS A 263 0.00 -10.58 -20.57
CA LYS A 263 1.14 -9.75 -20.16
C LYS A 263 1.28 -9.69 -18.65
N THR A 264 0.16 -9.52 -17.93
CA THR A 264 0.17 -9.49 -16.46
C THR A 264 0.68 -10.80 -15.88
N ALA A 265 0.25 -11.95 -16.41
CA ALA A 265 0.73 -13.27 -15.97
C ALA A 265 2.23 -13.49 -16.21
N MET A 266 2.83 -12.80 -17.18
CA MET A 266 4.26 -12.92 -17.53
C MET A 266 5.16 -11.86 -16.89
N ILE A 267 4.63 -10.97 -16.05
CA ILE A 267 5.43 -9.96 -15.35
C ILE A 267 6.47 -10.62 -14.45
N LYS A 268 7.73 -10.18 -14.60
CA LYS A 268 8.87 -10.62 -13.81
C LYS A 268 9.26 -9.56 -12.79
N ALA A 269 10.00 -9.95 -11.75
CA ALA A 269 10.48 -9.03 -10.73
C ALA A 269 11.31 -7.87 -11.33
N ASP A 270 12.15 -8.14 -12.33
CA ASP A 270 12.96 -7.10 -12.99
C ASP A 270 12.10 -6.03 -13.69
N PHE A 271 10.95 -6.43 -14.25
CA PHE A 271 10.00 -5.49 -14.85
C PHE A 271 9.44 -4.52 -13.79
N ILE A 272 9.07 -5.05 -12.62
CA ILE A 272 8.59 -4.24 -11.49
C ILE A 272 9.71 -3.37 -10.90
N LEU A 273 10.93 -3.90 -10.77
CA LEU A 273 12.08 -3.14 -10.29
C LEU A 273 12.36 -1.92 -11.17
N ASN A 274 12.38 -2.12 -12.49
CA ASN A 274 12.55 -1.02 -13.43
C ASN A 274 11.41 0.01 -13.32
N ALA A 275 10.17 -0.45 -13.08
CA ALA A 275 9.04 0.45 -12.89
C ALA A 275 9.16 1.34 -11.65
N PHE A 276 9.87 0.92 -10.58
CA PHE A 276 10.08 1.79 -9.41
C PHE A 276 10.93 3.03 -9.73
N ASP A 277 11.78 2.96 -10.75
CA ASP A 277 12.69 4.03 -11.14
C ASP A 277 12.23 4.78 -12.40
N ALA A 278 11.26 4.23 -13.16
CA ALA A 278 10.65 4.85 -14.33
C ALA A 278 9.83 6.10 -13.97
N ALA A 279 9.69 7.04 -14.91
CA ALA A 279 8.82 8.20 -14.74
C ALA A 279 7.34 7.83 -14.84
N ASP A 280 6.47 8.64 -14.26
CA ASP A 280 5.01 8.38 -14.29
C ASP A 280 4.43 8.44 -15.71
N ALA A 281 5.10 9.15 -16.63
CA ALA A 281 4.70 9.31 -18.03
C ALA A 281 5.38 8.30 -18.98
N ASP A 282 6.25 7.42 -18.48
CA ASP A 282 6.91 6.41 -19.32
C ASP A 282 5.96 5.27 -19.72
N CYS A 283 6.41 4.41 -20.64
CA CYS A 283 5.70 3.21 -21.04
C CYS A 283 6.61 1.97 -20.85
N PRO A 284 6.38 1.10 -19.85
CA PRO A 284 5.30 1.16 -18.86
C PRO A 284 5.44 2.31 -17.85
N PRO A 285 4.34 2.75 -17.22
CA PRO A 285 4.38 3.83 -16.23
C PRO A 285 5.16 3.42 -14.99
N GLY A 286 5.69 4.42 -14.29
CA GLY A 286 6.33 4.23 -13.00
C GLY A 286 5.38 3.67 -11.93
N LEU A 287 5.83 2.63 -11.23
CA LEU A 287 5.15 2.09 -10.05
C LEU A 287 5.64 2.85 -8.81
N ARG A 288 4.70 3.35 -8.01
CA ARG A 288 4.99 4.03 -6.75
C ARG A 288 4.37 3.26 -5.60
N LEU A 289 5.10 3.21 -4.49
CA LEU A 289 4.61 2.63 -3.25
C LEU A 289 3.78 3.66 -2.48
N TRP A 290 3.08 3.16 -1.48
CA TRP A 290 2.26 3.93 -0.56
C TRP A 290 2.69 3.65 0.87
N TRP A 291 2.67 4.69 1.69
CA TRP A 291 2.80 4.56 3.13
C TRP A 291 1.49 4.11 3.75
N GLU A 292 1.50 2.95 4.38
CA GLU A 292 0.43 2.53 5.27
C GLU A 292 0.87 2.81 6.70
N TYR A 293 0.27 3.83 7.30
CA TYR A 293 0.65 4.31 8.63
C TYR A 293 0.07 3.42 9.73
N LEU A 294 0.93 3.07 10.67
CA LEU A 294 0.62 2.20 11.80
C LEU A 294 0.75 3.04 13.08
N GLU A 295 -0.36 3.65 13.49
CA GLU A 295 -0.42 4.43 14.72
C GLU A 295 -0.79 3.54 15.90
N CYS A 296 0.13 3.34 16.86
CA CYS A 296 -0.22 2.66 18.10
C CYS A 296 -1.21 3.50 18.92
N VAL A 297 -2.38 2.92 19.22
CA VAL A 297 -3.45 3.61 19.98
C VAL A 297 -3.58 3.10 21.40
N ASP A 298 -3.23 1.84 21.65
CA ASP A 298 -3.29 1.24 22.99
C ASP A 298 -2.36 0.03 23.10
N PHE A 299 -2.04 -0.36 24.33
CA PHE A 299 -1.47 -1.66 24.66
C PHE A 299 -2.44 -2.39 25.58
N LYS A 300 -3.22 -3.31 25.01
CA LYS A 300 -4.25 -4.04 25.76
C LYS A 300 -3.62 -5.11 26.64
N LEU A 301 -3.24 -4.72 27.85
CA LEU A 301 -2.58 -5.59 28.82
C LEU A 301 -3.39 -6.86 29.14
N ASP A 302 -4.71 -6.74 29.27
CA ASP A 302 -5.58 -7.89 29.56
C ASP A 302 -5.60 -8.90 28.40
N PHE A 303 -5.65 -8.40 27.17
CA PHE A 303 -5.54 -9.22 25.96
C PHE A 303 -4.18 -9.92 25.89
N TYR A 304 -3.09 -9.19 26.13
CA TYR A 304 -1.75 -9.77 26.20
C TYR A 304 -1.65 -10.87 27.27
N ASN A 305 -2.09 -10.58 28.51
CA ASN A 305 -2.03 -11.53 29.62
C ASN A 305 -2.88 -12.78 29.37
N MET A 306 -4.05 -12.61 28.74
CA MET A 306 -4.87 -13.73 28.30
C MET A 306 -4.12 -14.63 27.30
N LEU A 307 -3.45 -14.06 26.29
CA LEU A 307 -2.66 -14.85 25.33
C LEU A 307 -1.50 -15.57 26.01
N VAL A 308 -0.79 -14.90 26.93
CA VAL A 308 0.27 -15.52 27.73
C VAL A 308 -0.26 -16.71 28.53
N GLY A 309 -1.39 -16.53 29.21
CA GLY A 309 -2.04 -17.58 29.98
C GLY A 309 -2.48 -18.78 29.13
N LEU A 310 -3.02 -18.52 27.92
CA LEU A 310 -3.41 -19.57 26.98
C LEU A 310 -2.21 -20.35 26.46
N GLN A 311 -1.15 -19.65 26.05
CA GLN A 311 0.08 -20.30 25.57
C GLN A 311 0.71 -21.18 26.66
N ALA A 312 0.78 -20.70 27.90
CA ALA A 312 1.30 -21.48 29.02
C ALA A 312 0.50 -22.76 29.27
N ARG A 313 -0.82 -22.73 29.12
CA ARG A 313 -1.68 -23.93 29.23
C ARG A 313 -1.47 -24.91 28.09
N SER A 314 -1.36 -24.42 26.85
CA SER A 314 -1.09 -25.26 25.68
C SER A 314 0.28 -25.95 25.74
N GLY A 315 1.27 -25.32 26.38
CA GLY A 315 2.59 -25.92 26.62
C GLY A 315 2.58 -27.06 27.65
N ASN A 316 1.61 -27.05 28.57
CA ASN A 316 1.48 -28.06 29.64
C ASN A 316 0.59 -29.26 29.26
N SER A 317 -0.04 -29.26 28.08
CA SER A 317 -0.91 -30.35 27.59
C SER A 317 -0.20 -31.36 26.68
N LYS A 318 1.13 -31.49 26.78
CA LYS A 318 1.93 -32.51 26.10
C LYS A 318 2.48 -33.53 27.08
#